data_AF-A0A699XS90-F1
#
_entry.id   AF-A0A699XS90-F1
#
_cell.length_a   1.000
_cell.length_b   1.000
_cell.length_c   1.000
_cell.angle_alpha   90.00
_cell.angle_beta   90.00
_cell.angle_gamma   90.00
#
_symmetry.space_group_name_H-M   'P 1'
#
loop_
_entity.id
_entity.type
_entity.pdbx_description
1 polymer ?
#
loop_
_entity_poly.entity_id
_entity_poly.type
_entity_poly.pdbx_seq_one_letter_code
_entity_poly.pdbx_strand_id
1 'polypeptide(L)' 'MREGRLRWFGHVKRRPQTAPVRRVEAMLVEGSRRRGRPKLRWEDRLKQDMKELFLSEDMTS' A
#
# COMPACT_ATOMS: atom_id res chain seq x y z
N MET A 1 -1.61 -11.28 9.84
CA MET A 1 -2.08 -10.46 8.69
C MET A 1 -1.40 -9.10 8.59
N ARG A 2 -1.42 -8.24 9.64
CA ARG A 2 -0.80 -6.89 9.64
C ARG A 2 0.70 -6.91 9.31
N GLU A 3 1.49 -7.69 10.05
CA GLU A 3 2.93 -7.77 9.86
C GLU A 3 3.32 -8.17 8.43
N GLY A 4 2.65 -9.15 7.84
CA GLY A 4 2.88 -9.57 6.46
C GLY A 4 2.63 -8.44 5.45
N ARG A 5 1.60 -7.61 5.66
CA ARG A 5 1.34 -6.43 4.80
C ARG A 5 2.47 -5.41 4.90
N LEU A 6 2.92 -5.11 6.12
CA LEU A 6 4.01 -4.13 6.35
C LEU A 6 5.35 -4.63 5.80
N ARG A 7 5.67 -5.92 6.00
CA ARG A 7 6.87 -6.55 5.42
C ARG A 7 6.84 -6.51 3.89
N TRP A 8 5.69 -6.84 3.28
CA TRP A 8 5.52 -6.77 1.83
C TRP A 8 5.65 -5.33 1.32
N PHE A 9 5.03 -4.37 1.99
CA PHE A 9 5.14 -2.95 1.63
C PHE A 9 6.58 -2.45 1.70
N GLY A 10 7.30 -2.76 2.79
CA GLY A 10 8.72 -2.44 2.90
C GLY A 10 9.57 -3.15 1.84
N HIS A 11 9.20 -4.37 1.41
CA HIS A 11 9.83 -5.01 0.25
C HIS A 11 9.59 -4.19 -1.02
N VAL A 12 8.36 -3.78 -1.30
CA VAL A 12 8.00 -2.98 -2.49
C VAL A 12 8.72 -1.62 -2.50
N LYS A 13 8.72 -0.87 -1.39
CA LYS A 13 9.37 0.45 -1.29
C LYS A 13 10.86 0.41 -1.58
N ARG A 14 11.56 -0.68 -1.22
CA ARG A 14 12.99 -0.90 -1.50
C ARG A 14 13.29 -1.32 -2.95
N ARG A 15 12.29 -1.62 -3.78
CA ARG A 15 12.52 -1.95 -5.20
C ARG A 15 12.66 -0.68 -6.05
N PRO A 16 13.47 -0.72 -7.12
CA PRO A 16 13.57 0.40 -8.05
C PRO A 16 12.22 0.69 -8.71
N GLN A 17 12.00 1.95 -9.12
CA GLN A 17 10.75 2.35 -9.79
C GLN A 17 10.47 1.58 -11.08
N THR A 18 11.51 1.06 -11.74
CA THR A 18 11.37 0.22 -12.94
C THR A 18 10.83 -1.18 -12.65
N ALA A 19 10.89 -1.64 -11.39
CA ALA A 19 10.40 -2.95 -11.01
C ALA A 19 8.88 -3.02 -11.22
N PRO A 20 8.35 -4.09 -11.84
CA PRO A 20 6.93 -4.21 -12.15
C PRO A 20 6.01 -4.00 -10.92
N VAL A 21 6.41 -4.55 -9.76
CA VAL A 21 5.62 -4.43 -8.53
C VAL A 21 5.55 -2.98 -8.03
N ARG A 22 6.63 -2.21 -8.19
CA ARG A 22 6.68 -0.78 -7.84
C ARG A 22 5.81 0.05 -8.79
N ARG A 23 5.84 -0.29 -10.09
CA ARG A 23 5.00 0.36 -11.11
C ARG A 23 3.51 0.13 -10.88
N VAL A 24 3.12 -1.10 -10.52
CA VAL A 24 1.72 -1.44 -10.22
C VAL A 24 1.25 -0.75 -8.93
N GLU A 25 2.09 -0.70 -7.89
CA GLU A 25 1.74 -0.01 -6.65
C GLU A 25 1.55 1.50 -6.86
N ALA A 26 2.33 2.13 -7.74
CA ALA A 26 2.18 3.55 -8.07
C ALA A 26 1.08 3.84 -9.12
N MET A 27 0.42 2.82 -9.67
CA MET A 27 -0.55 2.99 -10.76
C MET A 27 -1.89 3.51 -10.23
N LEU A 28 -2.36 4.63 -10.80
CA LEU A 28 -3.72 5.11 -10.60
C LEU A 28 -4.67 4.38 -11.55
N VAL A 29 -5.53 3.53 -10.99
CA VAL A 29 -6.58 2.84 -11.77
C VAL A 29 -7.79 3.76 -11.89
N GLU A 30 -8.07 4.21 -13.11
CA GLU A 30 -9.23 5.03 -13.44
C GLU A 30 -10.53 4.20 -13.44
N GLY A 31 -11.66 4.89 -13.24
CA GLY A 31 -13.00 4.30 -13.28
C GLY A 31 -13.73 4.31 -11.93
N SER A 32 -15.06 4.21 -12.00
CA SER A 32 -15.94 4.16 -10.83
C SER A 32 -16.24 2.72 -10.42
N ARG A 33 -16.12 2.41 -9.14
CA ARG A 33 -16.49 1.09 -8.61
C ARG A 33 -18.01 0.97 -8.50
N ARG A 34 -18.53 -0.22 -8.85
CA ARG A 34 -19.96 -0.54 -8.71
C ARG A 34 -20.44 -0.35 -7.27
N ARG A 35 -21.69 0.09 -7.09
CA ARG A 35 -22.35 0.20 -5.77
C ARG A 35 -22.40 -1.19 -5.10
N GLY A 36 -22.18 -1.24 -3.80
CA GLY A 36 -22.34 -2.46 -2.97
C GLY A 36 -21.03 -3.03 -2.40
N ARG A 37 -19.89 -2.94 -3.10
CA ARG A 37 -18.60 -3.37 -2.53
C ARG A 37 -18.06 -2.31 -1.55
N PRO A 38 -17.53 -2.69 -0.37
CA PRO A 38 -16.84 -1.76 0.51
C PRO A 38 -15.76 -0.99 -0.25
N LYS A 39 -15.68 0.33 -0.01
CA LYS A 39 -14.72 1.21 -0.69
C LYS A 39 -13.27 1.01 -0.23
N LEU A 40 -13.03 0.15 0.77
CA LEU A 40 -11.71 -0.06 1.38
C LEU A 40 -10.70 -0.60 0.35
N ARG A 41 -9.61 0.12 0.15
CA ARG A 41 -8.43 -0.33 -0.59
C ARG A 41 -7.46 -1.02 0.36
N TRP A 42 -6.54 -1.79 -0.24
CA TRP A 42 -5.40 -2.32 0.49
C TRP A 42 -4.56 -1.20 1.11
N GLU A 43 -4.33 -0.11 0.37
CA GLU A 43 -3.66 1.11 0.85
C GLU A 43 -4.35 1.72 2.07
N ASP A 44 -5.68 1.77 2.10
CA ASP A 44 -6.42 2.31 3.24
C ASP A 44 -6.14 1.49 4.50
N ARG A 45 -6.09 0.16 4.36
CA ARG A 45 -5.75 -0.73 5.47
C ARG A 45 -4.29 -0.62 5.87
N LEU A 46 -3.38 -0.45 4.92
CA LEU A 46 -1.96 -0.22 5.17
C LEU A 46 -1.75 1.07 5.97
N LYS A 47 -2.38 2.19 5.56
CA LYS A 47 -2.33 3.48 6.26
C LYS A 47 -2.85 3.36 7.69
N GLN A 48 -3.93 2.61 7.89
CA GLN A 48 -4.44 2.32 9.23
C GLN A 48 -3.43 1.54 10.07
N ASP A 49 -2.86 0.46 9.53
CA ASP A 49 -1.87 -0.35 10.23
C ASP A 49 -0.62 0.47 10.63
N MET A 50 -0.15 1.37 9.75
CA MET A 50 0.98 2.27 10.04
C MET A 50 0.64 3.28 11.13
N LYS A 51 -0.55 3.90 11.05
CA LYS A 51 -1.04 4.85 12.06
C LYS A 51 -1.16 4.21 13.44
N GLU A 52 -1.71 3.00 13.52
CA GLU A 52 -1.87 2.26 14.78
C GLU A 52 -0.53 1.89 15.42
N LEU A 53 0.55 1.82 14.64
CA LEU A 53 1.91 1.52 15.10
C LEU A 53 2.80 2.77 15.17
N PHE A 54 2.26 3.97 14.90
CA PHE A 54 3.01 5.23 14.85
C PHE A 54 4.21 5.17 13.90
N LEU A 55 4.09 4.43 12.79
CA LEU A 55 5.11 4.32 11.76
C LEU A 55 4.88 5.38 10.68
N SER A 56 5.95 6.03 10.24
CA SER A 56 5.93 6.96 9.11
C SER A 56 6.60 6.36 7.86
N GLU A 57 6.28 6.86 6.67
CA GLU A 57 6.92 6.39 5.43
C GLU A 57 8.38 6.85 5.33
N ASP A 58 8.72 8.01 5.88
CA ASP A 58 10.07 8.58 5.90
C ASP A 58 11.08 7.74 6.70
N MET A 59 10.60 6.95 7.66
CA MET A 59 11.41 5.97 8.40
C MET A 59 11.90 4.78 7.55
N THR A 60 11.43 4.62 6.31
CA THR A 60 11.82 3.51 5.41
C THR A 60 12.94 3.86 4.42
N SER A 61 13.67 4.94 4.69
CA SER A 61 14.83 5.41 3.90
C SER A 61 16.05 4.50 4.02
#